data_AF-A0A349VX45-F1
#
_entry.id   AF-A0A349VX45-F1
#
_cell.length_a   1.000
_cell.length_b   1.000
_cell.length_c   1.000
_cell.angle_alpha   90.00
_cell.angle_beta   90.00
_cell.angle_gamma   90.00
#
_symmetry.space_group_name_H-M   'P 1'
#
loop_
_entity.id
_entity.type
_entity.pdbx_description
1 polymer ?
#
loop_
_entity_poly.entity_id
_entity_poly.type
_entity_poly.pdbx_seq_one_letter_code
_entity_poly.pdbx_strand_id
1 'polypeptide(L)'
;MSDYIMTELNCVGRRTSQQSIGRADYPMDSHIVQRYYDEKGFVKNEGQLMVGVKNPYPIDYRSIIPSKKDCTNLFVPICLSASHIAYGSIRMEPVFMNLGQSSAVAAILAINKRLDVQSVNYEELASELLKRRIVL
;
A
#
# COMPACT_ATOMS: atom_id res chain seq x y z
N MET A 1 -3.79 -12.52 7.99
CA MET A 1 -2.62 -11.75 7.46
C MET A 1 -2.53 -12.01 5.95
N SER A 2 -1.99 -11.08 5.15
CA SER A 2 -1.78 -11.31 3.71
C SER A 2 -0.50 -12.10 3.42
N ASP A 3 -0.43 -12.72 2.24
CA ASP A 3 0.77 -13.33 1.67
C ASP A 3 1.81 -12.30 1.20
N TYR A 4 1.47 -11.01 1.15
CA TYR A 4 2.42 -9.92 0.90
C TYR A 4 2.25 -8.80 1.92
N ILE A 5 3.37 -8.40 2.53
CA ILE A 5 3.43 -7.28 3.47
C ILE A 5 4.27 -6.17 2.83
N MET A 6 3.69 -4.98 2.71
CA MET A 6 4.40 -3.78 2.28
C MET A 6 5.35 -3.31 3.40
N THR A 7 6.62 -3.08 3.06
CA THR A 7 7.66 -2.71 4.03
C THR A 7 8.44 -1.49 3.58
N GLU A 8 9.29 -0.93 4.45
CA GLU A 8 10.25 0.12 4.09
C GLU A 8 11.02 -0.23 2.81
N LEU A 9 11.39 -1.51 2.63
CA LEU A 9 12.11 -1.98 1.44
C LEU A 9 11.36 -1.68 0.13
N ASN A 10 10.03 -1.64 0.18
CA ASN A 10 9.20 -1.23 -0.96
C ASN A 10 9.29 0.28 -1.19
N CYS A 11 9.11 1.06 -0.13
CA CYS A 11 9.15 2.52 -0.17
C CYS A 11 10.50 3.05 -0.68
N VAL A 12 11.62 2.44 -0.28
CA VAL A 12 12.97 2.82 -0.73
C VAL A 12 13.40 2.18 -2.05
N GLY A 13 12.54 1.36 -2.67
CA GLY A 13 12.81 0.72 -3.96
C GLY A 13 13.81 -0.43 -3.93
N ARG A 14 14.14 -0.98 -2.76
CA ARG A 14 14.95 -2.21 -2.62
C ARG A 14 14.15 -3.48 -2.96
N ARG A 15 12.83 -3.41 -2.85
CA ARG A 15 11.89 -4.49 -3.21
C ARG A 15 10.76 -3.91 -4.06
N THR A 16 10.62 -4.39 -5.29
CA THR A 16 9.57 -3.91 -6.20
C THR A 16 8.47 -4.95 -6.32
N SER A 17 7.22 -4.53 -6.10
CA SER A 17 6.03 -5.35 -6.37
C SER A 17 5.98 -5.71 -7.85
N GLN A 18 5.66 -6.98 -8.14
CA GLN A 18 5.39 -7.44 -9.52
C GLN A 18 3.90 -7.39 -9.85
N GLN A 19 3.04 -7.24 -8.84
CA GLN A 19 1.59 -7.22 -8.97
C GLN A 19 1.02 -5.88 -8.53
N SER A 20 1.43 -4.79 -9.19
CA SER A 20 1.01 -3.44 -8.83
C SER A 20 -0.47 -3.20 -9.10
N ILE A 21 -1.13 -2.52 -8.17
CA ILE A 21 -2.53 -2.08 -8.32
C ILE A 21 -2.71 -0.60 -8.03
N GLY A 22 -1.61 0.15 -8.01
CA GLY A 22 -1.56 1.54 -7.60
C GLY A 22 -0.15 1.88 -7.12
N ARG A 23 0.14 3.19 -7.00
CA ARG A 23 1.44 3.67 -6.55
C ARG A 23 1.28 4.64 -5.40
N ALA A 24 2.27 4.64 -4.51
CA ALA A 24 2.45 5.63 -3.46
C ALA A 24 3.78 6.34 -3.64
N ASP A 25 3.88 7.58 -3.19
CA ASP A 25 5.04 8.44 -3.36
C ASP A 25 5.27 9.40 -2.17
N TYR A 26 4.47 9.27 -1.12
CA TYR A 26 4.61 10.12 0.05
C TYR A 26 5.85 9.73 0.84
N PRO A 27 6.54 10.66 1.53
CA PRO A 27 7.58 10.30 2.47
C PRO A 27 7.07 9.33 3.56
N MET A 28 7.92 8.43 4.03
CA MET A 28 7.62 7.67 5.24
C MET A 28 7.72 8.61 6.44
N ASP A 29 6.60 8.85 7.11
CA ASP A 29 6.51 9.88 8.14
C ASP A 29 6.04 9.37 9.51
N SER A 30 6.40 10.15 10.53
CA SER A 30 5.82 10.09 11.87
C SER A 30 5.79 11.49 12.46
N HIS A 31 4.75 11.78 13.23
CA HIS A 31 4.54 13.11 13.80
C HIS A 31 5.30 13.31 15.10
N ILE A 32 5.58 14.59 15.39
CA ILE A 32 6.21 15.01 16.64
C ILE A 32 5.31 14.61 17.80
N VAL A 33 5.83 13.82 18.74
CA VAL A 33 5.10 13.44 19.96
C VAL A 33 5.44 14.36 21.13
N GLN A 34 6.63 14.95 21.13
CA GLN A 34 7.11 15.84 22.17
C GLN A 34 8.13 16.84 21.60
N ARG A 35 8.17 18.04 22.20
CA ARG A 35 9.27 18.99 22.01
C ARG A 35 10.00 19.17 23.33
N TYR A 36 11.33 19.11 23.29
CA TYR A 36 12.17 19.26 24.48
C TYR A 36 13.38 20.14 24.18
N TYR A 37 14.00 20.69 25.22
CA TYR A 37 15.26 21.42 25.09
C TYR A 37 16.44 20.45 25.19
N ASP A 38 17.37 20.51 24.25
CA ASP A 38 18.65 19.80 24.38
C ASP A 38 19.56 20.46 25.42
N GLU A 39 20.68 19.82 25.74
CA GLU A 39 21.69 20.32 26.69
C GLU A 39 22.25 21.70 26.33
N LYS A 40 22.06 22.14 25.08
CA LYS A 40 22.53 23.44 24.55
C LYS A 40 21.41 24.48 24.51
N GLY A 41 20.22 24.16 25.02
CA GLY A 41 19.05 25.05 25.06
C GLY A 41 18.28 25.16 23.75
N PHE A 42 18.52 24.30 22.76
CA PHE A 42 17.76 24.29 21.50
C PHE A 42 16.55 23.37 21.58
N VAL A 43 15.44 23.80 20.97
CA VAL A 43 14.24 22.96 20.84
C VAL A 43 14.51 21.81 19.86
N LYS A 44 14.22 20.59 20.30
CA LYS A 44 14.25 19.35 19.50
C LYS A 44 12.86 18.74 19.42
N ASN A 45 12.62 18.06 18.29
CA ASN A 45 11.39 17.31 18.06
C ASN A 45 11.67 15.82 18.29
N GLU A 46 10.96 15.21 19.21
CA GLU A 46 10.99 13.77 19.46
C GLU A 46 9.92 13.05 18.63
N GLY A 47 10.24 11.85 18.14
CA GLY A 47 9.30 10.99 17.40
C GLY A 47 9.06 11.40 15.94
N GLN A 48 9.52 12.58 15.51
CA GLN A 48 9.39 13.00 14.12
C GLN A 48 10.26 12.15 13.20
N LEU A 49 9.65 11.59 12.16
CA LEU A 49 10.34 10.95 11.06
C LEU A 49 9.81 11.53 9.76
N MET A 50 10.70 11.77 8.80
CA MET A 50 10.36 12.21 7.45
C MET A 50 11.44 11.70 6.51
N VAL A 51 11.26 10.47 6.02
CA VAL A 51 12.21 9.83 5.10
C VAL A 51 11.60 9.84 3.71
N GLY A 52 12.19 10.65 2.82
CA GLY A 52 11.73 10.76 1.45
C GLY A 52 11.86 9.44 0.69
N VAL A 53 10.90 9.18 -0.20
CA VAL A 53 10.97 8.10 -1.18
C VAL A 53 11.52 8.67 -2.49
N LYS A 54 12.46 7.96 -3.12
CA LYS A 54 13.17 8.46 -4.31
C LYS A 54 12.28 8.54 -5.55
N ASN A 55 11.37 7.57 -5.70
CA ASN A 55 10.44 7.45 -6.81
C ASN A 55 9.11 6.90 -6.28
N PRO A 56 7.98 7.16 -6.98
CA PRO A 56 6.73 6.46 -6.69
C PRO A 56 6.94 4.94 -6.75
N TYR A 57 6.42 4.20 -5.79
CA TYR A 57 6.60 2.76 -5.67
C TYR A 57 5.26 2.01 -5.80
N PRO A 58 5.27 0.80 -6.40
CA PRO A 58 4.05 0.03 -6.62
C PRO A 58 3.55 -0.63 -5.33
N ILE A 59 2.22 -0.69 -5.16
CA ILE A 59 1.54 -1.41 -4.08
C ILE A 59 1.06 -2.76 -4.60
N ASP A 60 1.47 -3.84 -3.94
CA ASP A 60 1.16 -5.21 -4.36
C ASP A 60 -0.31 -5.57 -4.10
N TYR A 61 -0.98 -6.13 -5.10
CA TYR A 61 -2.35 -6.62 -5.03
C TYR A 61 -2.58 -7.50 -3.81
N ARG A 62 -1.63 -8.37 -3.49
CA ARG A 62 -1.77 -9.31 -2.38
C ARG A 62 -1.89 -8.56 -1.06
N SER A 63 -1.24 -7.41 -0.89
CA SER A 63 -1.28 -6.67 0.37
C SER A 63 -2.68 -6.21 0.80
N ILE A 64 -3.62 -6.06 -0.14
CA ILE A 64 -5.00 -5.66 0.12
C ILE A 64 -5.97 -6.85 0.26
N ILE A 65 -5.49 -8.09 0.18
CA ILE A 65 -6.31 -9.30 0.38
C ILE A 65 -5.69 -10.17 1.48
N PRO A 66 -6.51 -10.82 2.33
CA PRO A 66 -6.01 -11.76 3.31
C PRO A 66 -5.57 -13.08 2.66
N SER A 67 -4.83 -13.90 3.40
CA SER A 67 -4.48 -15.25 2.95
C SER A 67 -5.75 -16.07 2.67
N LYS A 68 -5.67 -17.00 1.71
CA LYS A 68 -6.80 -17.87 1.35
C LYS A 68 -7.32 -18.70 2.54
N LYS A 69 -6.46 -18.98 3.53
CA LYS A 69 -6.81 -19.72 4.75
C LYS A 69 -7.73 -18.93 5.68
N ASP A 70 -7.62 -17.59 5.67
CA ASP A 70 -8.38 -16.71 6.55
C ASP A 70 -9.77 -16.43 5.97
N CYS A 71 -9.84 -16.05 4.68
CA CYS A 71 -11.10 -15.92 3.91
C CYS A 71 -10.83 -15.74 2.41
N THR A 72 -11.84 -15.96 1.57
CA THR A 72 -11.69 -16.00 0.10
C THR A 72 -12.37 -14.87 -0.67
N ASN A 73 -13.09 -13.97 0.03
CA ASN A 73 -14.00 -13.00 -0.58
C ASN A 73 -13.90 -11.58 0.01
N LEU A 74 -12.75 -11.22 0.62
CA LEU A 74 -12.57 -9.94 1.31
C LEU A 74 -11.45 -9.11 0.67
N PHE A 75 -11.72 -7.82 0.48
CA PHE A 75 -10.73 -6.79 0.15
C PHE A 75 -10.57 -5.80 1.30
N VAL A 76 -9.33 -5.40 1.58
CA VAL A 76 -8.94 -4.49 2.67
C VAL A 76 -7.99 -3.41 2.13
N PRO A 77 -8.49 -2.45 1.32
CA PRO A 77 -7.65 -1.45 0.65
C PRO A 77 -7.05 -0.39 1.58
N ILE A 78 -7.63 -0.19 2.77
CA ILE A 78 -7.19 0.86 3.73
C ILE A 78 -6.34 0.27 4.85
N CYS A 79 -6.78 -0.82 5.47
CA CYS A 79 -6.04 -1.53 6.52
C CYS A 79 -5.17 -2.64 5.93
N LEU A 80 -4.55 -2.36 4.78
CA LEU A 80 -3.76 -3.33 4.03
C LEU A 80 -2.57 -3.83 4.85
N SER A 81 -2.05 -5.00 4.48
CA SER A 81 -0.90 -5.60 5.15
C SER A 81 0.38 -4.79 4.88
N ALA A 82 0.80 -4.02 5.88
CA ALA A 82 1.99 -3.18 5.82
C ALA A 82 2.69 -3.10 7.19
N SER A 83 4.01 -2.91 7.18
CA SER A 83 4.75 -2.43 8.36
C SER A 83 4.30 -1.00 8.72
N HIS A 84 4.40 -0.62 9.99
CA HIS A 84 4.03 0.72 10.46
C HIS A 84 4.68 1.84 9.64
N ILE A 85 5.98 1.69 9.33
CA ILE A 85 6.74 2.70 8.57
C ILE A 85 6.28 2.83 7.11
N ALA A 86 5.99 1.70 6.44
CA ALA A 86 5.48 1.71 5.07
C ALA A 86 4.05 2.26 5.02
N TYR A 87 3.24 1.95 6.04
CA TYR A 87 1.90 2.48 6.15
C TYR A 87 1.90 4.01 6.25
N GLY A 88 2.88 4.59 6.95
CA GLY A 88 3.11 6.04 7.01
C GLY A 88 3.13 6.70 5.62
N SER A 89 3.74 6.04 4.64
CA SER A 89 3.83 6.51 3.26
C SER A 89 2.61 6.13 2.39
N ILE A 90 2.00 4.96 2.62
CA ILE A 90 0.84 4.48 1.82
C ILE A 90 -0.46 5.21 2.17
N ARG A 91 -0.62 5.69 3.41
CA ARG A 91 -1.89 6.16 3.99
C ARG A 91 -2.41 7.51 3.47
N MET A 92 -2.06 7.88 2.24
CA MET A 92 -2.54 9.12 1.62
C MET A 92 -3.88 8.88 0.94
N GLU A 93 -4.80 9.85 1.04
CA GLU A 93 -6.15 9.76 0.48
C GLU A 93 -6.18 9.43 -1.03
N PRO A 94 -5.32 10.04 -1.88
CA PRO A 94 -5.28 9.67 -3.31
C PRO A 94 -4.89 8.21 -3.54
N VAL A 95 -4.03 7.65 -2.68
CA VAL A 95 -3.62 6.24 -2.76
C VAL A 95 -4.79 5.35 -2.35
N PHE A 96 -5.51 5.66 -1.27
CA PHE A 96 -6.69 4.89 -0.88
C PHE A 96 -7.81 4.92 -1.92
N MET A 97 -8.03 6.07 -2.57
CA MET A 97 -8.99 6.17 -3.68
C MET A 97 -8.60 5.22 -4.84
N ASN A 98 -7.31 5.20 -5.21
CA ASN A 98 -6.78 4.30 -6.23
C ASN A 98 -6.96 2.83 -5.82
N LEU A 99 -6.55 2.45 -4.61
CA LEU A 99 -6.69 1.08 -4.11
C LEU A 99 -8.15 0.64 -4.01
N GLY A 100 -9.06 1.55 -3.65
CA GLY A 100 -10.50 1.30 -3.65
C GLY A 100 -11.04 0.97 -5.04
N GLN A 101 -10.65 1.76 -6.05
CA GLN A 101 -11.01 1.49 -7.44
C GLN A 101 -10.41 0.17 -7.94
N SER A 102 -9.13 -0.09 -7.66
CA SER A 102 -8.48 -1.35 -8.03
C SER A 102 -9.11 -2.56 -7.39
N SER A 103 -9.53 -2.45 -6.12
CA SER A 103 -10.27 -3.49 -5.41
C SER A 103 -11.59 -3.80 -6.10
N ALA A 104 -12.33 -2.77 -6.53
CA ALA A 104 -13.62 -2.95 -7.22
C ALA A 104 -13.44 -3.68 -8.57
N VAL A 105 -12.40 -3.33 -9.34
CA VAL A 105 -12.09 -4.01 -10.61
C VAL A 105 -11.77 -5.49 -10.36
N ALA A 106 -10.91 -5.79 -9.38
CA ALA A 106 -10.58 -7.16 -9.01
C ALA A 106 -11.81 -7.95 -8.51
N ALA A 107 -12.68 -7.32 -7.73
CA ALA A 107 -13.93 -7.92 -7.26
C ALA A 107 -14.87 -8.30 -8.42
N ILE A 108 -15.02 -7.42 -9.43
CA ILE A 108 -15.83 -7.71 -10.61
C ILE A 108 -15.27 -8.91 -11.38
N LEU A 109 -13.95 -8.98 -11.56
CA LEU A 109 -13.30 -10.14 -12.21
C LEU A 109 -13.54 -11.42 -11.41
N ALA A 110 -13.36 -11.37 -10.08
CA ALA A 110 -13.61 -12.50 -9.20
C ALA A 110 -15.07 -12.99 -9.27
N ILE A 111 -16.05 -12.08 -9.20
CA ILE A 111 -17.48 -12.40 -9.27
C ILE A 111 -17.84 -13.03 -10.62
N ASN A 112 -17.45 -12.38 -11.72
CA ASN A 112 -17.79 -12.84 -13.07
C ASN A 112 -17.24 -14.23 -13.38
N LYS A 113 -16.06 -14.54 -12.84
CA LYS A 113 -15.39 -15.84 -13.05
C LYS A 113 -15.61 -16.84 -11.92
N ARG A 114 -16.38 -16.47 -10.89
CA ARG A 114 -16.61 -17.27 -9.68
C ARG A 114 -15.29 -17.73 -9.03
N LEU A 115 -14.35 -16.81 -8.91
CA LEU A 115 -13.03 -17.05 -8.32
C LEU A 115 -12.97 -16.49 -6.90
N ASP A 116 -12.15 -17.11 -6.06
CA ASP A 116 -11.65 -16.48 -4.84
C ASP A 116 -10.81 -15.25 -5.21
N VAL A 117 -10.76 -14.24 -4.34
CA VAL A 117 -9.99 -13.00 -4.61
C VAL A 117 -8.50 -13.27 -4.81
N GLN A 118 -7.96 -14.29 -4.15
CA GLN A 118 -6.56 -14.72 -4.32
C GLN A 118 -6.28 -15.36 -5.69
N SER A 119 -7.32 -15.81 -6.40
CA SER A 119 -7.21 -16.53 -7.67
C SER A 119 -7.42 -15.62 -8.90
N VAL A 120 -7.60 -14.32 -8.69
CA VAL A 120 -7.71 -13.35 -9.79
C VAL A 120 -6.40 -13.32 -10.58
N ASN A 121 -6.47 -13.51 -11.89
CA ASN A 121 -5.30 -13.42 -12.76
C ASN A 121 -4.78 -11.98 -12.81
N TYR A 122 -3.52 -11.79 -12.44
CA TYR A 122 -2.95 -10.46 -12.35
C TYR A 122 -2.82 -9.75 -13.71
N GLU A 123 -2.45 -10.45 -14.78
CA GLU A 123 -2.30 -9.84 -16.11
C GLU A 123 -3.63 -9.28 -16.64
N GLU A 124 -4.70 -10.03 -16.41
CA GLU A 124 -6.05 -9.58 -16.72
C GLU A 124 -6.47 -8.38 -15.85
N LEU A 125 -6.19 -8.43 -14.54
CA LEU A 125 -6.44 -7.32 -13.64
C LEU A 125 -5.67 -6.07 -14.11
N ALA A 126 -4.37 -6.17 -14.35
CA ALA A 126 -3.53 -5.08 -14.82
C ALA A 126 -4.06 -4.49 -16.13
N SER A 127 -4.48 -5.32 -17.08
CA SER A 127 -5.13 -4.87 -18.32
C SER A 127 -6.38 -4.03 -18.04
N GLU A 128 -7.26 -4.47 -17.14
CA GLU A 128 -8.48 -3.75 -16.77
C GLU A 128 -8.20 -2.45 -16.00
N LEU A 129 -7.17 -2.41 -15.16
CA LEU A 129 -6.72 -1.22 -14.45
C LEU A 129 -6.15 -0.16 -15.41
N LEU A 130 -5.32 -0.58 -16.38
CA LEU A 130 -4.75 0.31 -17.39
C LEU A 130 -5.82 0.93 -18.30
N LYS A 131 -6.85 0.17 -18.69
CA LYS A 131 -8.02 0.72 -19.43
C LYS A 131 -8.71 1.86 -18.68
N ARG A 132 -8.68 1.82 -17.35
CA ARG A 132 -9.24 2.83 -16.45
C ARG A 132 -8.24 3.93 -16.08
N ARG A 133 -7.07 3.95 -16.72
CA ARG A 133 -5.97 4.91 -16.50
C ARG A 133 -5.42 4.91 -15.08
N ILE A 134 -5.49 3.76 -14.40
CA ILE A 134 -4.81 3.58 -13.12
C ILE A 134 -3.31 3.44 -13.39
N VAL A 135 -2.52 4.17 -12.61
CA VAL A 135 -1.06 4.11 -12.69
C VAL A 135 -0.57 2.91 -11.87
N LEU A 136 0.09 1.97 -12.56
CA LEU A 136 0.69 0.76 -11.99
C LEU A 136 2.19 0.95 -11.73
#